data_AF-A0A830BPZ8-F1
#
_entry.id   AF-A0A830BPZ8-F1
#
_cell.length_a   1.000
_cell.length_b   1.000
_cell.length_c   1.000
_cell.angle_alpha   90.00
_cell.angle_beta   90.00
_cell.angle_gamma   90.00
#
_symmetry.space_group_name_H-M   'P 1'
#
loop_
_entity.id
_entity.type
_entity.pdbx_description
1 polymer ?
#
loop_
_entity_poly.entity_id
_entity_poly.type
_entity_poly.pdbx_seq_one_letter_code
_entity_poly.pdbx_strand_id
1 'polypeptide(L)'
;MYRGDVVPKDVNAAVATINTKRIIQFVDWCPAGFKCGINYRPPTVVPGGDLAKVNRDVFMISNSTSVAEVFSRIDHKSDLMYAKHAFVHWYVGEGME
;
A
#
# COMPACT_ATOMS: atom_id res chain seq x y z
N MET A 1 4.26 9.72 3.44
CA MET A 1 5.35 10.06 4.35
C MET A 1 6.56 10.39 3.50
N TYR A 2 7.05 11.62 3.61
CA TYR A 2 8.21 12.10 2.88
C TYR A 2 9.45 12.02 3.76
N ARG A 3 10.61 11.82 3.16
CA ARG A 3 11.89 11.82 3.88
C ARG A 3 12.97 12.60 3.13
N GLY A 4 13.88 13.23 3.87
CA GLY A 4 15.04 13.94 3.34
C GLY A 4 14.79 15.42 3.04
N ASP A 5 15.48 15.94 2.02
CA ASP A 5 15.41 17.33 1.59
C ASP A 5 14.07 17.64 0.89
N VAL A 6 13.05 17.92 1.71
CA VAL A 6 11.67 18.12 1.28
C VAL A 6 11.09 19.37 1.91
N VAL A 7 10.70 20.33 1.08
CA VAL A 7 10.07 21.58 1.53
C VAL A 7 8.55 21.39 1.63
N PRO A 8 7.90 21.76 2.75
CA PRO A 8 6.45 21.59 2.92
C PRO A 8 5.59 22.26 1.83
N LYS A 9 6.05 23.40 1.29
CA LYS A 9 5.38 24.10 0.18
C LYS A 9 5.29 23.23 -1.07
N ASP A 10 6.36 22.51 -1.40
CA ASP A 10 6.43 21.66 -2.59
C ASP A 10 5.52 20.44 -2.45
N VAL A 11 5.40 19.90 -1.24
CA VAL A 11 4.44 18.82 -0.92
C VAL A 11 3.01 19.27 -1.17
N ASN A 12 2.63 20.44 -0.66
CA ASN A 12 1.28 20.98 -0.86
C ASN A 12 0.99 21.26 -2.34
N ALA A 13 1.96 21.79 -3.09
CA ALA A 13 1.83 22.02 -4.53
C ALA A 13 1.67 20.69 -5.32
N ALA A 14 2.40 19.65 -4.94
CA ALA A 14 2.28 18.32 -5.54
C ALA A 14 0.89 17.70 -5.26
N VAL A 15 0.41 17.76 -4.01
CA VAL A 15 -0.93 17.28 -3.64
C VAL A 15 -2.02 18.05 -4.39
N ALA A 16 -1.90 19.36 -4.53
CA ALA A 16 -2.83 20.16 -5.31
C ALA A 16 -2.86 19.72 -6.79
N THR A 17 -1.70 19.45 -7.38
CA THR A 17 -1.58 18.94 -8.76
C THR A 17 -2.21 17.56 -8.93
N ILE A 18 -2.11 16.70 -7.92
CA ILE A 18 -2.76 15.38 -7.94
C ILE A 18 -4.28 15.54 -7.89
N ASN A 19 -4.79 16.43 -7.03
CA ASN A 19 -6.22 16.71 -6.90
C ASN A 19 -6.81 17.28 -8.20
N THR A 20 -6.11 18.17 -8.90
CA THR A 20 -6.62 18.76 -10.16
C THR A 20 -6.72 17.76 -11.30
N LYS A 21 -5.87 16.72 -11.32
CA LYS A 21 -5.92 15.67 -12.33
C LYS A 21 -7.18 14.79 -12.23
N ARG A 22 -7.86 14.76 -11.08
CA ARG A 22 -9.09 13.98 -10.83
C ARG A 22 -9.01 12.47 -11.13
N ILE A 23 -7.79 11.92 -11.18
CA ILE A 23 -7.55 10.48 -11.41
C ILE A 23 -7.83 9.68 -10.13
N ILE A 24 -7.61 10.28 -8.97
CA ILE A 24 -7.85 9.65 -7.67
C ILE A 24 -9.26 9.99 -7.21
N GLN A 25 -10.05 8.95 -6.98
CA GLN A 25 -11.44 9.03 -6.53
C GLN A 25 -11.50 8.60 -5.07
N PHE A 26 -12.05 9.48 -4.22
CA PHE A 26 -12.32 9.17 -2.81
C PHE A 26 -13.80 8.86 -2.64
N VAL A 27 -14.10 8.08 -1.60
CA VAL A 27 -15.47 7.90 -1.10
C VAL A 27 -16.02 9.22 -0.54
N ASP A 28 -17.32 9.42 -0.67
CA ASP A 28 -18.04 10.65 -0.28
C ASP A 28 -17.92 10.96 1.22
N TRP A 29 -17.89 9.94 2.08
CA TRP A 29 -17.75 10.07 3.52
C TRP A 29 -16.31 10.34 4.00
N CYS A 30 -15.32 10.47 3.09
CA CYS A 30 -13.93 10.79 3.42
C CYS A 30 -13.44 12.06 2.68
N PRO A 31 -13.78 13.27 3.18
CA PRO A 31 -13.53 14.52 2.46
C PRO A 31 -12.07 14.98 2.44
N ALA A 32 -11.22 14.49 3.35
CA ALA A 32 -9.80 14.84 3.41
C ALA A 32 -8.93 13.65 2.94
N GLY A 33 -8.52 13.68 1.66
CA GLY A 33 -7.91 12.53 1.00
C GLY A 33 -6.42 12.29 1.27
N PHE A 34 -5.66 13.30 1.67
CA PHE A 34 -4.20 13.19 1.84
C PHE A 34 -3.74 13.67 3.21
N LYS A 35 -2.96 12.82 3.90
CA LYS A 35 -2.20 13.18 5.09
C LYS A 35 -0.71 13.14 4.77
N CYS A 36 -0.03 14.25 4.99
CA CYS A 36 1.39 14.39 4.70
C CYS A 36 2.18 14.53 6.01
N GLY A 37 3.24 13.72 6.14
CA GLY A 37 4.25 13.84 7.20
C GLY A 37 5.63 13.87 6.57
N ILE A 38 6.55 14.64 7.15
CA ILE A 38 7.90 14.87 6.63
C ILE A 38 8.92 14.54 7.71
N ASN A 39 9.90 13.71 7.37
CA ASN A 39 11.08 13.44 8.18
C ASN A 39 12.33 14.01 7.47
N TYR A 40 12.94 15.06 8.01
CA TYR A 40 14.06 15.75 7.35
C TYR A 40 15.38 14.97 7.33
N ARG A 41 15.50 13.83 8.04
CA ARG A 41 16.69 12.99 7.93
C ARG A 41 16.73 12.35 6.54
N PRO A 42 17.86 12.36 5.82
CA PRO A 42 17.94 11.71 4.52
C PRO A 42 17.65 10.20 4.62
N PRO A 43 17.15 9.57 3.53
CA PRO A 43 17.08 8.13 3.42
C PRO A 43 18.47 7.50 3.59
N THR A 44 18.54 6.36 4.27
CA THR A 44 19.80 5.63 4.49
C THR A 44 19.78 4.40 3.61
N VAL A 45 20.93 4.09 3.00
CA VAL A 45 21.13 2.88 2.19
C VAL A 45 22.05 1.93 2.93
N VAL A 46 21.85 0.63 2.72
CA VAL A 46 22.75 -0.40 3.25
C VAL A 46 24.02 -0.44 2.40
N PRO A 47 25.24 -0.42 2.98
CA PRO A 47 26.48 -0.58 2.23
C PRO A 47 26.47 -1.88 1.41
N GLY A 48 26.77 -1.78 0.11
CA GLY A 48 26.70 -2.92 -0.81
C GLY A 48 25.29 -3.33 -1.24
N GLY A 49 24.25 -2.59 -0.83
CA GLY A 49 22.88 -2.80 -1.31
C GLY A 49 22.61 -2.18 -2.68
N ASP A 50 21.48 -2.57 -3.27
CA ASP A 50 21.15 -2.25 -4.67
C ASP A 50 20.57 -0.83 -4.87
N LEU A 51 20.20 -0.15 -3.78
CA LEU A 51 19.55 1.15 -3.85
C LEU A 51 20.57 2.29 -3.82
N ALA A 52 20.47 3.18 -4.81
CA ALA A 52 21.27 4.40 -4.85
C ALA A 52 20.92 5.34 -3.69
N LYS A 53 21.93 6.07 -3.20
CA LYS A 53 21.72 7.15 -2.23
C LYS A 53 20.93 8.28 -2.88
N VAL A 54 19.83 8.68 -2.24
CA VAL A 54 18.96 9.77 -2.71
C VAL A 54 18.83 10.87 -1.65
N ASN A 55 18.57 12.09 -2.09
CA ASN A 55 18.38 13.24 -1.19
C ASN A 55 16.98 13.27 -0.56
N ARG A 56 16.00 12.64 -1.20
CA ARG A 56 14.62 12.54 -0.75
C ARG A 56 13.93 11.29 -1.26
N ASP A 57 12.96 10.80 -0.49
CA ASP A 57 12.04 9.74 -0.89
C ASP A 57 10.60 10.05 -0.48
N VAL A 58 9.67 9.22 -0.95
CA VAL A 58 8.29 9.22 -0.49
C VAL A 58 7.78 7.79 -0.38
N PHE A 59 7.08 7.53 0.72
CA PHE A 59 6.31 6.31 0.95
C PHE A 59 4.83 6.65 1.10
N MET A 60 3.97 6.07 0.27
CA MET A 60 2.53 6.26 0.33
C MET A 60 1.86 5.02 0.91
N ILE A 61 1.03 5.22 1.93
CA ILE A 61 0.09 4.21 2.42
C ILE A 61 -1.30 4.68 1.98
N SER A 62 -1.96 3.86 1.17
CA SER A 62 -3.33 4.11 0.72
C SER A 62 -4.23 2.96 1.16
N ASN A 63 -5.48 3.29 1.51
CA ASN A 63 -6.53 2.32 1.72
C ASN A 63 -7.51 2.44 0.54
N SER A 64 -7.53 1.44 -0.34
CA SER A 64 -8.36 1.42 -1.54
C SER A 64 -9.12 0.11 -1.61
N THR A 65 -10.36 0.18 -2.08
CA THR A 65 -11.22 -1.00 -2.32
C THR A 65 -10.63 -1.95 -3.37
N SER A 66 -9.66 -1.52 -4.17
CA SER A 66 -8.94 -2.38 -5.11
C SER A 66 -8.22 -3.55 -4.42
N VAL A 67 -7.92 -3.46 -3.11
CA VAL A 67 -7.37 -4.58 -2.34
C VAL A 67 -8.29 -5.82 -2.37
N ALA A 68 -9.60 -5.63 -2.55
CA ALA A 68 -10.57 -6.72 -2.69
C ALA A 68 -10.23 -7.67 -3.84
N GLU A 69 -9.59 -7.20 -4.91
CA GLU A 69 -9.18 -8.05 -6.03
C GLU A 69 -8.11 -9.07 -5.62
N VAL A 70 -7.24 -8.72 -4.68
CA VAL A 70 -6.23 -9.65 -4.14
C VAL A 70 -6.94 -10.77 -3.38
N PHE A 71 -7.89 -10.42 -2.51
CA PHE A 71 -8.67 -11.40 -1.75
C PHE A 71 -9.48 -12.30 -2.67
N SER A 72 -10.15 -11.74 -3.69
CA SER A 72 -10.89 -12.52 -4.68
C SER A 72 -10.02 -13.57 -5.40
N ARG A 73 -8.75 -13.27 -5.69
CA ARG A 73 -7.81 -14.25 -6.26
C ARG A 73 -7.41 -15.34 -5.28
N ILE A 74 -7.34 -15.04 -3.99
CA ILE A 74 -7.07 -16.02 -2.93
C ILE A 74 -8.29 -16.92 -2.76
N ASP A 75 -9.48 -16.32 -2.65
CA ASP A 75 -10.75 -17.04 -2.50
C ASP A 75 -10.95 -18.01 -3.66
N HIS A 76 -10.74 -17.56 -4.90
CA HIS A 76 -10.86 -18.43 -6.07
C HIS A 76 -9.91 -19.64 -6.01
N LYS A 77 -8.65 -19.45 -5.58
CA LYS A 77 -7.71 -20.56 -5.41
C LYS A 77 -8.16 -21.50 -4.30
N SER A 78 -8.65 -20.94 -3.19
CA SER A 78 -9.19 -21.70 -2.06
C SER A 78 -10.37 -22.56 -2.50
N ASP A 79 -11.32 -21.99 -3.24
CA ASP A 79 -12.51 -22.67 -3.75
C ASP A 79 -12.15 -23.85 -4.66
N LEU A 80 -11.17 -23.68 -5.55
CA LEU A 80 -10.70 -24.75 -6.43
C LEU A 80 -10.14 -25.95 -5.65
N MET A 81 -9.40 -25.68 -4.57
CA MET A 81 -8.84 -26.72 -3.71
C MET A 81 -9.91 -27.39 -2.86
N TYR A 82 -10.79 -26.58 -2.26
CA TYR A 82 -11.85 -27.05 -1.39
C TYR A 82 -12.91 -27.86 -2.14
N ALA A 83 -13.22 -27.51 -3.38
CA ALA A 83 -14.13 -28.28 -4.25
C ALA A 83 -13.67 -29.73 -4.50
N LYS A 84 -12.39 -30.04 -4.27
CA LYS A 84 -11.82 -31.40 -4.33
C LYS A 84 -11.47 -31.97 -2.96
N HIS A 85 -11.80 -31.26 -1.88
CA HIS A 85 -11.38 -31.58 -0.52
C HIS A 85 -9.84 -31.77 -0.43
N ALA A 86 -9.10 -31.10 -1.31
CA ALA A 86 -7.66 -31.26 -1.39
C ALA A 86 -7.02 -30.67 -0.14
N PHE A 87 -6.14 -31.46 0.50
CA PHE A 87 -5.44 -31.12 1.75
C PHE A 87 -6.32 -30.89 2.98
N VAL A 88 -7.66 -31.00 2.90
CA VAL A 88 -8.58 -30.79 4.02
C VAL A 88 -8.33 -31.76 5.19
N HIS A 89 -7.94 -33.01 4.90
CA HIS A 89 -7.68 -34.03 5.93
C HIS A 89 -6.60 -33.65 6.94
N TRP A 90 -5.62 -32.80 6.57
CA TRP A 90 -4.62 -32.31 7.52
C TRP A 90 -5.23 -31.38 8.57
N TYR A 91 -6.19 -30.55 8.18
CA TYR A 91 -6.87 -29.62 9.09
C TYR A 91 -7.83 -30.38 10.02
N VAL A 92 -8.62 -31.29 9.46
CA VAL A 92 -9.56 -32.13 10.23
C VAL A 92 -8.81 -33.05 11.20
N GLY A 93 -7.65 -33.60 10.78
CA GLY A 93 -6.80 -34.43 11.63
C GLY A 93 -6.26 -33.72 12.87
N GLU A 94 -6.14 -32.39 12.84
CA GLU A 94 -5.72 -31.55 13.95
C GLU A 94 -6.89 -30.94 14.74
N GLY A 95 -8.13 -31.40 14.50
CA GLY A 95 -9.32 -31.01 15.27
C GLY A 95 -9.99 -29.71 14.81
N MET A 96 -9.73 -29.26 13.58
CA MET A 96 -10.46 -28.15 12.96
C MET A 96 -11.72 -28.70 12.26
N GLU A 97 -12.90 -28.38 12.81
CA GLU A 97 -14.21 -28.66 12.18
C GLU A 97 -14.52 -27.69 11.03
#